data_AF-A0A2G2PEN7-F1
#
_entry.id   AF-A0A2G2PEN7-F1
#
_cell.length_a   1.000
_cell.length_b   1.000
_cell.length_c   1.000
_cell.angle_alpha   90.00
_cell.angle_beta   90.00
_cell.angle_gamma   90.00
#
_symmetry.space_group_name_H-M   'P 1'
#
loop_
_entity.id
_entity.type
_entity.pdbx_description
1 polymer ?
#
loop_
_entity_poly.entity_id
_entity_poly.type
_entity_poly.pdbx_seq_one_letter_code
_entity_poly.pdbx_strand_id
1 'polypeptide(L)'
;MHTVVKYANIQKELPKLPELLLNTIQSDVLEIKSVEKTCAKYTDACKKIPALRNAYFVVYSKYIQKSDHKYEKFIFLDEEGAEICNVAGVDMELYGLLSCTNLSFSEEYEASQRD
;
A
#
# COMPACT_ATOMS: atom_id res chain seq x y z
N MET A 1 -11.58 20.43 10.82
CA MET A 1 -11.56 18.98 11.14
C MET A 1 -10.11 18.60 11.32
N HIS A 2 -9.70 18.22 12.53
CA HIS A 2 -8.39 17.63 12.73
C HIS A 2 -8.47 16.18 12.24
N THR A 3 -7.85 15.89 11.11
CA THR A 3 -7.73 14.52 10.62
C THR A 3 -6.78 13.79 11.57
N VAL A 4 -7.26 12.71 12.19
CA VAL A 4 -6.43 11.85 13.02
C VAL A 4 -5.40 11.19 12.12
N VAL A 5 -4.11 11.39 12.41
CA VAL A 5 -3.01 10.82 11.64
C VAL A 5 -3.00 9.31 11.85
N LYS A 6 -3.12 8.50 10.80
CA LYS A 6 -3.16 7.04 10.89
C LYS A 6 -1.86 6.41 11.41
N TYR A 7 -0.73 6.70 10.77
CA TYR A 7 0.57 6.07 11.06
C TYR A 7 1.56 7.06 11.69
N ALA A 8 2.14 6.72 12.83
CA ALA A 8 3.06 7.60 13.55
C ALA A 8 4.46 7.68 12.91
N ASN A 9 4.92 6.63 12.23
CA ASN A 9 6.29 6.51 11.72
C ASN A 9 6.42 6.52 10.20
N ILE A 10 5.33 6.68 9.43
CA ILE A 10 5.36 6.49 7.97
C ILE A 10 6.36 7.41 7.25
N GLN A 11 6.53 8.67 7.66
CA GLN A 11 7.51 9.57 7.04
C GLN A 11 8.96 9.19 7.36
N LYS A 12 9.18 8.55 8.51
CA LYS A 12 10.50 8.05 8.92
C LYS A 12 10.85 6.79 8.13
N GLU A 13 9.90 5.87 7.99
CA GLU A 13 10.12 4.61 7.28
C GLU A 13 10.12 4.80 5.75
N LEU A 14 9.33 5.76 5.22
CA LEU A 14 9.16 6.02 3.79
C LEU A 14 9.48 7.48 3.46
N PRO A 15 10.75 7.92 3.58
CA PRO A 15 11.13 9.32 3.40
C PRO A 15 10.93 9.85 1.97
N LYS A 16 10.82 8.97 0.97
CA LYS A 16 10.58 9.33 -0.43
C LYS A 16 9.12 9.19 -0.85
N LEU A 17 8.21 8.91 0.09
CA LEU A 17 6.79 8.81 -0.19
C LEU A 17 6.24 10.14 -0.71
N PRO A 18 5.61 10.19 -1.89
CA PRO A 18 4.99 11.41 -2.40
C PRO A 18 3.99 11.98 -1.40
N GLU A 19 4.03 13.30 -1.19
CA GLU A 19 3.19 13.99 -0.20
C GLU A 19 1.69 13.70 -0.40
N LEU A 20 1.23 13.61 -1.66
CA LEU A 20 -0.14 13.26 -1.99
C LEU A 20 -0.51 11.86 -1.45
N LEU A 21 0.34 10.86 -1.65
CA LEU A 21 0.11 9.51 -1.14
C LEU A 21 0.15 9.47 0.38
N LEU A 22 1.14 10.13 0.98
CA LEU A 22 1.25 10.29 2.43
C LEU A 22 -0.06 10.83 3.01
N ASN A 23 -0.53 11.97 2.52
CA ASN A 23 -1.73 12.62 3.04
C ASN A 23 -2.99 11.75 2.84
N THR A 24 -3.07 11.03 1.72
CA THR A 24 -4.21 10.15 1.41
C THR A 24 -4.23 8.90 2.30
N ILE A 25 -3.06 8.30 2.55
CA ILE A 25 -2.90 7.17 3.48
C ILE A 25 -3.21 7.62 4.92
N GLN A 26 -2.67 8.78 5.32
CA GLN A 26 -2.90 9.34 6.66
C GLN A 26 -4.36 9.72 6.92
N SER A 27 -5.10 10.04 5.87
CA SER A 27 -6.55 10.29 5.93
C SER A 27 -7.39 9.01 5.84
N ASP A 28 -6.75 7.84 5.90
CA ASP A 28 -7.34 6.50 5.83
C ASP A 28 -8.14 6.18 4.55
N VAL A 29 -7.97 6.98 3.49
CA VAL A 29 -8.62 6.77 2.19
C VAL A 29 -7.94 5.64 1.42
N LEU A 30 -6.61 5.57 1.50
CA LEU A 30 -5.79 4.50 0.94
C LEU A 30 -5.12 3.69 2.04
N GLU A 31 -4.79 2.46 1.71
CA GLU A 31 -4.03 1.56 2.56
C GLU A 31 -2.66 1.29 1.95
N ILE A 32 -1.68 1.02 2.82
CA ILE A 32 -0.34 0.61 2.42
C ILE A 32 0.01 -0.73 3.07
N LYS A 33 0.55 -1.66 2.27
CA LYS A 33 1.04 -2.95 2.76
C LYS A 33 2.39 -3.32 2.18
N SER A 34 3.11 -4.17 2.90
CA SER A 34 4.32 -4.82 2.39
C SER A 34 3.93 -5.88 1.36
N VAL A 35 4.82 -6.13 0.40
CA VAL A 35 4.65 -7.17 -0.61
C VAL A 35 5.28 -8.48 -0.12
N GLU A 36 4.52 -9.58 -0.17
CA GLU A 36 5.01 -10.92 0.13
C GLU A 36 5.83 -11.46 -1.03
N LYS A 37 7.15 -11.26 -0.96
CA LYS A 37 8.08 -11.62 -2.04
C LYS A 37 8.29 -13.12 -2.21
N THR A 38 7.96 -13.94 -1.19
CA THR A 38 8.18 -15.39 -1.24
C THR A 38 7.02 -16.16 -1.87
N CYS A 39 5.87 -15.52 -2.11
CA CYS A 39 4.72 -16.21 -2.66
C CYS A 39 4.82 -16.43 -4.19
N ALA A 40 4.18 -17.51 -4.67
CA ALA A 40 4.15 -17.85 -6.08
C ALA A 40 3.51 -16.74 -6.94
N LYS A 41 2.44 -16.11 -6.43
CA LYS A 41 1.76 -15.00 -7.12
C LYS A 41 2.72 -13.85 -7.42
N TYR A 42 3.58 -13.47 -6.47
CA TYR A 42 4.54 -12.37 -6.67
C TYR A 42 5.57 -12.76 -7.71
N THR A 43 6.08 -13.98 -7.63
CA THR A 43 7.06 -14.51 -8.58
C THR A 43 6.50 -14.50 -10.01
N ASP A 44 5.23 -14.89 -10.18
CA ASP A 44 4.57 -14.87 -11.49
C ASP A 44 4.25 -13.45 -11.97
N ALA A 45 3.84 -12.55 -11.07
CA ALA A 45 3.65 -11.14 -11.38
C ALA A 45 4.97 -10.50 -11.86
N CYS A 46 6.10 -10.81 -11.22
CA CYS A 46 7.44 -10.36 -11.61
C CYS A 46 7.92 -10.87 -12.98
N LYS A 47 7.35 -11.97 -13.49
CA LYS A 47 7.62 -12.45 -14.87
C LYS A 47 6.92 -11.59 -15.91
N LYS A 48 5.71 -11.11 -15.59
CA LYS A 48 4.88 -10.27 -16.48
C LYS A 48 5.28 -8.79 -16.39
N ILE A 49 5.63 -8.34 -15.18
CA ILE A 49 5.94 -6.94 -14.86
C ILE A 49 7.29 -6.93 -14.13
N PRO A 50 8.43 -6.92 -14.87
CA PRO A 50 9.75 -7.02 -14.27
C PRO A 50 10.07 -5.91 -13.25
N ALA A 51 9.45 -4.74 -13.37
CA ALA A 51 9.60 -3.63 -12.43
C ALA A 51 9.18 -4.00 -11.00
N LEU A 52 8.24 -4.93 -10.82
CA LEU A 52 7.78 -5.38 -9.50
C LEU A 52 8.89 -5.99 -8.64
N ARG A 53 9.99 -6.47 -9.24
CA ARG A 53 11.11 -7.07 -8.50
C ARG A 53 11.71 -6.13 -7.46
N ASN A 54 11.64 -4.82 -7.72
CA ASN A 54 12.15 -3.80 -6.83
C ASN A 54 11.09 -3.29 -5.85
N ALA A 55 9.83 -3.71 -5.98
CA ALA A 55 8.75 -3.28 -5.11
C ALA A 55 8.89 -3.87 -3.72
N TYR A 56 8.65 -3.05 -2.71
CA TYR A 56 8.64 -3.43 -1.30
C TYR A 56 7.25 -3.19 -0.70
N PHE A 57 6.62 -2.08 -1.05
CA PHE A 57 5.27 -1.74 -0.61
C PHE A 57 4.30 -1.60 -1.77
N VAL A 58 3.01 -1.66 -1.43
CA VAL A 58 1.91 -1.41 -2.35
C VAL A 58 0.85 -0.56 -1.67
N VAL A 59 0.41 0.48 -2.36
CA VAL A 59 -0.70 1.34 -1.97
C VAL A 59 -1.93 0.98 -2.79
N TYR A 60 -3.06 0.79 -2.10
CA TYR A 60 -4.32 0.35 -2.71
C TYR A 60 -5.53 0.90 -1.96
N SER A 61 -6.71 0.87 -2.57
CA SER A 61 -7.95 1.21 -1.88
C SER A 61 -8.51 -0.01 -1.16
N LYS A 62 -8.74 0.11 0.16
CA LYS A 62 -9.33 -0.98 0.96
C LYS A 62 -10.85 -1.07 0.87
N TYR A 63 -11.51 -0.13 0.21
CA TYR A 63 -12.97 0.01 0.17
C TYR A 63 -13.63 -0.46 -1.13
N ILE A 64 -12.84 -0.94 -2.10
CA ILE A 64 -13.39 -1.36 -3.39
C ILE A 64 -13.92 -2.80 -3.29
N GLN A 65 -15.09 -3.01 -3.88
CA GLN A 65 -15.77 -4.30 -3.89
C GLN A 65 -15.09 -5.26 -4.87
N LYS A 66 -15.17 -6.57 -4.59
CA LYS A 66 -14.57 -7.62 -5.42
C LYS A 66 -14.99 -7.55 -6.90
N SER A 67 -16.23 -7.15 -7.19
CA SER A 67 -16.74 -6.97 -8.55
C SER A 67 -15.99 -5.90 -9.34
N ASP A 68 -15.40 -4.93 -8.63
CA ASP A 68 -14.77 -3.74 -9.18
C ASP A 68 -13.23 -3.79 -9.10
N HIS A 69 -12.65 -4.89 -8.58
CA HIS A 69 -11.20 -5.08 -8.47
C HIS A 69 -10.48 -4.88 -9.80
N LYS A 70 -11.10 -5.23 -10.93
CA LYS A 70 -10.53 -5.00 -12.27
C LYS A 70 -10.26 -3.52 -12.59
N TYR A 71 -10.94 -2.59 -11.92
CA TYR A 71 -10.77 -1.15 -12.09
C TYR A 71 -9.85 -0.52 -11.04
N GLU A 72 -9.36 -1.31 -10.08
CA GLU A 72 -8.40 -0.85 -9.10
C GLU A 72 -7.07 -0.49 -9.75
N LYS A 73 -6.37 0.47 -9.13
CA LYS A 73 -4.99 0.78 -9.44
C LYS A 73 -4.16 0.55 -8.18
N PHE A 74 -3.07 -0.16 -8.35
CA PHE A 74 -2.08 -0.45 -7.32
C PHE A 74 -0.82 0.34 -7.61
N ILE A 75 -0.35 1.08 -6.62
CA ILE A 75 0.86 1.86 -6.72
C ILE A 75 1.95 1.11 -5.96
N PHE A 76 2.95 0.62 -6.67
CA PHE A 76 4.08 -0.10 -6.07
C PHE A 76 5.21 0.86 -5.76
N LEU A 77 5.74 0.73 -4.54
CA LEU A 77 6.80 1.58 -4.02
C LEU A 77 8.04 0.74 -3.69
N ASP A 78 9.21 1.36 -3.74
CA ASP A 78 10.46 0.78 -3.22
C ASP A 78 10.53 0.82 -1.69
N GLU A 79 11.65 0.38 -1.13
CA GLU A 79 11.87 0.32 0.32
C GLU A 79 11.87 1.71 1.00
N GLU A 80 12.17 2.79 0.27
CA GLU A 80 12.19 4.15 0.78
C GLU A 80 10.88 4.91 0.50
N GLY A 81 9.92 4.28 -0.19
CA GLY A 81 8.63 4.85 -0.53
C GLY A 81 8.54 5.55 -1.89
N ALA A 82 9.58 5.47 -2.73
CA ALA A 82 9.53 6.04 -4.07
C ALA A 82 8.68 5.17 -5.01
N GLU A 83 7.89 5.81 -5.88
CA GLU A 83 7.04 5.10 -6.84
C GLU A 83 7.88 4.35 -7.89
N ILE A 84 7.58 3.06 -8.07
CA ILE A 84 8.21 2.20 -9.07
C ILE A 84 7.33 2.06 -10.29
N CYS A 85 6.08 1.63 -10.07
CA CYS A 85 5.13 1.40 -11.15
C CYS A 85 3.69 1.35 -10.64
N ASN A 86 2.76 1.49 -11.58
CA ASN A 86 1.34 1.34 -11.35
C ASN A 86 0.82 0.11 -12.10
N VAL A 87 0.00 -0.70 -11.44
CA VAL A 87 -0.59 -1.90 -12.03
C VAL A 87 -2.10 -1.85 -11.85
N ALA A 88 -2.85 -2.10 -12.93
CA ALA A 88 -4.30 -2.18 -12.83
C ALA A 88 -4.74 -3.56 -12.32
N GLY A 89 -5.86 -3.63 -11.60
CA GLY A 89 -6.36 -4.90 -11.08
C GLY A 89 -6.85 -5.89 -12.14
N VAL A 90 -7.06 -5.43 -13.38
CA VAL A 90 -7.25 -6.32 -14.54
C VAL A 90 -5.97 -7.08 -14.91
N ASP A 91 -4.80 -6.52 -14.63
CA ASP A 91 -3.50 -7.11 -15.00
C ASP A 91 -2.95 -8.02 -13.90
N MET A 92 -3.35 -7.80 -12.65
CA MET A 92 -2.84 -8.53 -11.49
C MET A 92 -3.84 -8.58 -10.33
N GLU A 93 -3.93 -9.73 -9.67
CA GLU A 93 -4.69 -9.88 -8.42
C GLU A 93 -3.80 -9.53 -7.21
N LEU A 94 -4.16 -8.48 -6.47
CA LEU A 94 -3.41 -8.02 -5.30
C LEU A 94 -3.58 -8.94 -4.08
N TYR A 95 -4.77 -9.50 -3.89
CA TYR A 95 -5.09 -10.28 -2.70
C TYR A 95 -4.32 -11.61 -2.69
N GLY A 96 -3.51 -11.81 -1.64
CA GLY A 96 -2.54 -12.90 -1.53
C GLY A 96 -1.09 -12.49 -1.81
N LEU A 97 -0.84 -11.24 -2.19
CA LEU A 97 0.50 -10.63 -2.30
C LEU A 97 0.86 -9.74 -1.10
N LEU A 98 -0.04 -9.62 -0.13
CA LEU A 98 0.06 -8.62 0.94
C LEU A 98 0.57 -9.25 2.23
N SER A 99 1.54 -8.60 2.87
CA SER A 99 2.05 -8.94 4.20
C SER A 99 1.95 -7.74 5.16
N CYS A 100 2.30 -7.95 6.42
CA CYS A 100 2.26 -6.88 7.44
C CYS A 100 3.34 -5.82 7.17
N THR A 101 3.01 -4.57 7.49
CA THR A 101 3.94 -3.44 7.45
C THR A 101 4.63 -3.25 8.80
N ASN A 102 5.81 -2.63 8.78
CA ASN A 102 6.48 -2.12 9.98
C ASN A 102 5.95 -0.72 10.41
N LEU A 103 4.82 -0.30 9.85
CA LEU A 103 4.18 0.96 10.21
C LEU A 103 3.36 0.79 11.49
N SER A 104 3.55 1.72 12.42
CA SER A 104 2.85 1.77 13.69
C SER A 104 1.71 2.77 13.60
N PHE A 105 0.52 2.37 14.04
CA PHE A 105 -0.59 3.30 14.20
C PHE A 105 -0.24 4.39 15.22
N SER A 106 -0.82 5.59 15.05
CA SER A 106 -0.76 6.60 16.11
C SER A 106 -1.68 6.23 17.27
N GLU A 107 -1.36 6.73 18.46
CA GLU A 107 -2.18 6.50 19.65
C GLU A 107 -3.60 7.04 19.46
N GLU A 108 -3.74 8.22 18.83
CA GLU A 108 -5.03 8.84 18.55
C GLU A 108 -5.84 8.03 17.54
N TYR A 109 -5.19 7.45 16.53
CA TYR A 109 -5.87 6.60 15.55
C TYR A 109 -6.35 5.32 16.23
N GLU A 110 -5.52 4.65 17.02
CA GLU A 110 -5.94 3.45 17.75
C GLU A 110 -7.09 3.71 18.71
N ALA A 111 -7.11 4.86 19.39
CA ALA A 111 -8.23 5.25 20.25
C ALA A 111 -9.52 5.41 19.45
N SER A 112 -9.46 6.06 18.27
CA SER A 112 -10.64 6.28 17.41
C SER A 112 -11.28 5.01 16.85
N GLN A 113 -10.55 3.88 16.83
CA GLN A 113 -11.07 2.59 16.34
C GLN A 113 -11.73 1.74 17.45
N ARG A 114 -11.67 2.19 18.71
CA ARG A 114 -12.21 1.46 19.88
C ARG A 114 -13.57 1.98 20.36
N ASP A 115 -14.01 3.12 19.82
CA ASP A 115 -15.31 3.74 20.06
C ASP A 115 -16.32 3.35 18.96
#